data_AF-A0A6G0YQM8-F1
#
_entry.id   AF-A0A6G0YQM8-F1
#
_cell.length_a   1.000
_cell.length_b   1.000
_cell.length_c   1.000
_cell.angle_alpha   90.00
_cell.angle_beta   90.00
_cell.angle_gamma   90.00
#
_symmetry.space_group_name_H-M   'P 1'
#
loop_
_entity.id
_entity.type
_entity.pdbx_description
1 polymer ?
#
loop_
_entity_poly.entity_id
_entity_poly.type
_entity_poly.pdbx_seq_one_letter_code
_entity_poly.pdbx_strand_id
1 'polypeptide(L)'
;MPLVSWWNSFYDAMKCIMTNIDKINILCIDLQLPSISSPREVSFLKEYCDVMKPIAKALNLLQGVKFVSLGYLLPTISAIHKALNDINGVNLCKPLVIALKRGLNKRFNRYMDSKSCQVAACLIPKFKLNWTNSENYNEIKQTFLEFITDNAQLTETNLAVTTTASTDNNSSDSEEDFFRLNNYETNENNDIQIIINNYFSNTNIKSPLDLPLVLRNAYIQYNTAIPSSAHVERLFSAGGQLLNKRRGSMADKNFEMTLLLKFNK
;
A
#
# COMPACT_ATOMS: atom_id res chain seq x y z
N MET A 1 4.46 18.90 -13.11
CA MET A 1 4.29 17.67 -13.91
C MET A 1 4.55 16.50 -12.97
N PRO A 2 3.58 15.62 -12.67
CA PRO A 2 3.88 14.46 -11.84
C PRO A 2 4.89 13.62 -12.60
N LEU A 3 6.02 13.29 -11.98
CA LEU A 3 7.01 12.43 -12.59
C LEU A 3 6.33 11.09 -12.88
N VAL A 4 6.10 10.83 -14.16
CA VAL A 4 5.66 9.56 -14.71
C VAL A 4 6.68 8.54 -14.24
N SER A 5 6.25 7.62 -13.39
CA SER A 5 7.07 6.46 -13.08
C SER A 5 7.37 5.76 -14.39
N TRP A 6 8.65 5.50 -14.66
CA TRP A 6 9.12 4.87 -15.90
C TRP A 6 8.31 3.61 -16.26
N TRP A 7 7.81 2.92 -15.24
CA TRP A 7 7.02 1.71 -15.30
C TRP A 7 5.64 1.86 -15.99
N ASN A 8 4.99 3.03 -15.94
CA ASN A 8 3.68 3.26 -16.58
C ASN A 8 3.77 3.95 -17.94
N SER A 9 4.95 4.48 -18.31
CA SER A 9 5.16 5.29 -19.51
C SER A 9 4.66 4.63 -20.80
N PHE A 10 4.92 3.33 -20.98
CA PHE A 10 4.51 2.60 -22.17
C PHE A 10 2.99 2.43 -22.25
N TYR A 11 2.34 2.14 -21.13
CA TYR A 11 0.87 2.08 -21.07
C TYR A 11 0.25 3.44 -21.38
N ASP A 12 0.78 4.51 -20.79
CA ASP A 12 0.27 5.87 -20.99
C ASP A 12 0.46 6.32 -22.45
N ALA A 13 1.58 5.96 -23.07
CA ALA A 13 1.82 6.20 -24.50
C ALA A 13 0.81 5.44 -25.39
N MET A 14 0.61 4.15 -25.16
CA MET A 14 -0.35 3.34 -25.92
C MET A 14 -1.77 3.86 -25.76
N LYS A 15 -2.15 4.26 -24.54
CA LYS A 15 -3.45 4.87 -24.26
C LYS A 15 -3.60 6.22 -24.95
N CYS A 16 -2.55 7.02 -25.01
CA CYS A 16 -2.54 8.31 -25.72
C CYS A 16 -2.77 8.12 -27.22
N ILE A 17 -2.07 7.16 -27.83
CA ILE A 17 -2.25 6.77 -29.23
C ILE A 17 -3.70 6.34 -29.49
N MET A 18 -4.22 5.41 -28.68
CA MET A 18 -5.59 4.92 -28.80
C MET A 18 -6.64 6.04 -28.70
N THR A 19 -6.44 6.99 -27.78
CA THR A 19 -7.38 8.10 -27.57
C THR A 19 -7.38 9.10 -28.73
N ASN A 20 -6.27 9.20 -29.47
CA ASN A 20 -6.10 10.17 -30.55
C ASN A 20 -5.93 9.50 -31.92
N ILE A 21 -6.37 8.24 -32.06
CA ILE A 21 -6.06 7.43 -33.24
C ILE A 21 -6.54 8.06 -34.55
N ASP A 22 -7.71 8.71 -34.54
CA ASP A 22 -8.25 9.40 -35.71
C ASP A 22 -7.35 10.57 -36.15
N LYS A 23 -6.85 11.36 -35.18
CA LYS A 23 -5.95 12.49 -35.46
C LYS A 23 -4.59 12.03 -35.95
N ILE A 24 -4.09 10.93 -35.38
CA ILE A 24 -2.82 10.31 -35.81
C ILE A 24 -2.96 9.79 -37.23
N ASN A 25 -4.08 9.18 -37.59
CA ASN A 25 -4.33 8.69 -38.94
C ASN A 25 -4.37 9.84 -39.96
N ILE A 26 -4.97 10.99 -39.63
CA ILE A 26 -4.92 12.19 -40.47
C ILE A 26 -3.48 12.66 -40.68
N LEU A 27 -2.70 12.77 -39.59
CA LEU A 27 -1.28 13.16 -39.68
C LEU A 27 -0.45 12.17 -40.50
N CYS A 28 -0.70 10.87 -40.38
CA CYS A 28 -0.02 9.85 -41.18
C CYS A 28 -0.32 10.05 -42.67
N ILE A 29 -1.56 10.38 -43.04
CA ILE A 29 -1.93 10.66 -44.43
C ILE A 29 -1.18 11.90 -44.94
N ASP A 30 -1.21 13.01 -44.19
CA ASP A 30 -0.55 14.27 -44.57
C ASP A 30 0.97 14.10 -44.72
N LEU A 31 1.58 13.27 -43.87
CA LEU A 31 3.01 12.99 -43.86
C LEU A 31 3.41 11.81 -44.77
N GLN A 32 2.48 11.19 -45.49
CA GLN A 32 2.71 10.02 -46.35
C GLN A 32 3.32 8.81 -45.61
N LEU A 33 2.92 8.62 -44.35
CA LEU A 33 3.35 7.51 -43.49
C LEU A 33 2.29 6.39 -43.43
N PRO A 34 2.71 5.14 -43.15
CA PRO A 34 1.77 4.06 -42.85
C PRO A 34 0.88 4.42 -41.65
N SER A 35 -0.43 4.26 -41.82
CA SER A 35 -1.44 4.59 -40.81
C SER A 35 -1.86 3.35 -40.01
N ILE A 36 -2.19 3.54 -38.73
CA ILE A 36 -2.69 2.47 -37.85
C ILE A 36 -4.21 2.36 -38.03
N SER A 37 -4.61 1.94 -39.23
CA SER A 37 -6.02 1.96 -39.65
C SER A 37 -6.63 0.57 -39.75
N SER A 38 -5.85 -0.50 -39.62
CA SER A 38 -6.40 -1.85 -39.72
C SER A 38 -7.34 -2.12 -38.53
N PRO A 39 -8.56 -2.62 -38.74
CA PRO A 39 -9.47 -2.99 -37.65
C PRO A 39 -8.82 -3.93 -36.63
N ARG A 40 -7.87 -4.77 -37.09
CA ARG A 40 -7.12 -5.70 -36.24
C ARG A 40 -6.13 -4.98 -35.32
N GLU A 41 -5.43 -3.97 -35.81
CA GLU A 41 -4.45 -3.19 -35.04
C GLU A 41 -5.14 -2.34 -33.97
N VAL A 42 -6.24 -1.67 -34.35
CA VAL A 42 -7.05 -0.89 -33.42
C VAL A 42 -7.64 -1.80 -32.34
N SER A 43 -8.17 -2.97 -32.73
CA SER A 43 -8.69 -3.95 -31.77
C SER A 43 -7.59 -4.47 -30.83
N PHE A 44 -6.39 -4.75 -31.34
CA PHE A 44 -5.25 -5.16 -30.52
C PHE A 44 -4.87 -4.10 -29.50
N LEU A 45 -4.71 -2.84 -29.93
CA LEU A 45 -4.32 -1.75 -29.04
C LEU A 45 -5.38 -1.50 -27.96
N LYS A 46 -6.67 -1.67 -28.30
CA LYS A 46 -7.78 -1.54 -27.36
C LYS A 46 -7.72 -2.65 -26.30
N GLU A 47 -7.61 -3.91 -26.74
CA GLU A 47 -7.46 -5.05 -25.84
C GLU A 47 -6.22 -4.90 -24.94
N TYR A 48 -5.09 -4.45 -25.51
CA TYR A 48 -3.86 -4.19 -24.75
C TYR A 48 -4.11 -3.16 -23.64
N CYS A 49 -4.76 -2.04 -23.97
CA CYS A 49 -5.08 -1.00 -22.99
C CYS A 49 -6.00 -1.53 -21.89
N ASP A 50 -6.99 -2.35 -22.22
CA ASP A 50 -7.91 -2.93 -21.25
C ASP A 50 -7.21 -3.93 -20.32
N VAL A 51 -6.33 -4.78 -20.87
CA VAL A 51 -5.55 -5.77 -20.10
C VAL A 51 -4.52 -5.11 -19.18
N MET A 52 -3.85 -4.05 -19.62
CA MET A 52 -2.82 -3.37 -18.82
C MET A 52 -3.37 -2.36 -17.83
N LYS A 53 -4.59 -1.86 -18.01
CA LYS A 53 -5.27 -0.91 -17.12
C LYS A 53 -5.24 -1.28 -15.64
N PRO A 54 -5.56 -2.52 -15.20
CA PRO A 54 -5.48 -2.89 -13.79
C PRO A 54 -4.05 -2.79 -13.22
N ILE A 55 -3.03 -3.15 -14.02
CA ILE A 55 -1.62 -3.05 -13.63
C ILE A 55 -1.22 -1.58 -13.46
N ALA A 56 -1.56 -0.73 -14.43
CA ALA A 56 -1.24 0.69 -14.38
C ALA A 56 -1.92 1.38 -13.18
N LYS A 57 -3.18 1.04 -12.90
CA LYS A 57 -3.90 1.52 -11.70
C LYS A 57 -3.23 1.08 -10.41
N ALA A 58 -2.83 -0.18 -10.30
CA ALA A 58 -2.13 -0.71 -9.13
C ALA A 58 -0.78 -0.03 -8.91
N LEU A 59 -0.01 0.18 -9.97
CA LEU A 59 1.25 0.91 -9.90
C LEU A 59 1.04 2.35 -9.42
N ASN A 60 0.07 3.06 -10.00
CA ASN A 60 -0.29 4.41 -9.56
C ASN A 60 -0.75 4.46 -8.10
N LEU A 61 -1.46 3.43 -7.62
CA LEU A 61 -1.87 3.31 -6.22
C LEU A 61 -0.65 3.13 -5.32
N LEU A 62 0.16 2.09 -5.55
CA LEU A 62 1.31 1.75 -4.69
C LEU A 62 2.42 2.81 -4.74
N GLN A 63 2.52 3.54 -5.84
CA GLN A 63 3.43 4.66 -6.00
C GLN A 63 2.79 5.98 -5.55
N GLY A 64 1.51 6.02 -5.17
CA GLY A 64 0.78 7.27 -4.89
C GLY A 64 1.47 8.16 -3.86
N VAL A 65 1.24 9.48 -3.95
CA VAL A 65 1.90 10.49 -3.10
C VAL A 65 1.38 10.48 -1.66
N LYS A 66 0.15 10.03 -1.44
CA LYS A 66 -0.41 9.84 -0.09
C LYS A 66 0.11 8.52 0.45
N PHE A 67 0.99 8.58 1.45
CA PHE A 67 1.62 7.48 2.18
C PHE A 67 0.86 6.16 2.09
N VAL A 68 1.23 5.36 1.11
CA VAL A 68 0.71 4.00 0.96
C VAL A 68 1.61 3.10 1.80
N SER A 69 1.06 2.54 2.87
CA SER A 69 1.79 1.59 3.71
C SER A 69 1.87 0.21 3.06
N LEU A 70 2.76 -0.64 3.59
CA LEU A 70 2.91 -2.03 3.15
C LEU A 70 1.58 -2.80 3.12
N GLY A 71 0.65 -2.52 4.03
CA GLY A 71 -0.67 -3.15 4.09
C GLY A 71 -1.56 -2.97 2.85
N TYR A 72 -1.23 -2.03 1.96
CA TYR A 72 -1.91 -1.92 0.67
C TYR A 72 -1.42 -2.94 -0.36
N LEU A 73 -0.27 -3.58 -0.14
CA LEU A 73 0.36 -4.47 -1.11
C LEU A 73 -0.54 -5.67 -1.47
N LEU A 74 -0.91 -6.49 -0.48
CA LEU A 74 -1.71 -7.70 -0.73
C LEU A 74 -3.11 -7.39 -1.26
N PRO A 75 -3.85 -6.41 -0.71
CA PRO A 75 -5.14 -6.00 -1.29
C PRO A 75 -5.04 -5.54 -2.74
N THR A 76 -3.95 -4.85 -3.09
CA THR A 76 -3.71 -4.42 -4.48
C THR A 76 -3.44 -5.62 -5.38
N ILE A 77 -2.61 -6.58 -4.96
CA ILE A 77 -2.32 -7.80 -5.72
C ILE A 77 -3.59 -8.63 -5.93
N SER A 78 -4.39 -8.85 -4.87
CA SER A 78 -5.69 -9.54 -4.96
C SER A 78 -6.63 -8.85 -5.95
N ALA A 79 -6.71 -7.52 -5.91
CA ALA A 79 -7.54 -6.76 -6.83
C ALA A 79 -7.09 -6.90 -8.31
N ILE A 80 -5.77 -6.96 -8.56
CA ILE A 80 -5.24 -7.24 -9.90
C ILE A 80 -5.62 -8.64 -10.35
N HIS A 81 -5.44 -9.67 -9.51
CA HIS A 81 -5.80 -11.05 -9.84
C HIS A 81 -7.28 -11.16 -10.21
N LYS A 82 -8.16 -10.57 -9.39
CA LYS A 82 -9.59 -10.50 -9.68
C LYS A 82 -9.86 -9.81 -11.01
N ALA A 83 -9.29 -8.62 -11.23
CA ALA A 83 -9.48 -7.89 -12.49
C ALA A 83 -9.00 -8.68 -13.70
N LEU A 84 -7.86 -9.37 -13.63
CA LEU A 84 -7.35 -10.20 -14.72
C LEU A 84 -8.14 -11.49 -14.95
N ASN A 85 -8.84 -12.00 -13.92
CA ASN A 85 -9.75 -13.13 -14.04
C ASN A 85 -11.09 -12.73 -14.65
N ASP A 86 -11.55 -11.52 -14.37
CA ASP A 86 -12.81 -10.98 -14.90
C ASP A 86 -12.69 -10.52 -16.37
N ILE A 87 -11.46 -10.40 -16.91
CA ILE A 87 -11.23 -10.09 -18.32
C ILE A 87 -11.67 -11.27 -19.19
N ASN A 88 -12.83 -11.10 -19.81
CA ASN A 88 -13.42 -12.00 -20.79
C ASN A 88 -13.46 -11.35 -22.18
N GLY A 89 -13.55 -12.15 -23.24
CA GLY A 89 -13.73 -11.63 -24.61
C GLY A 89 -12.49 -11.03 -25.28
N VAL A 90 -11.30 -11.17 -24.67
CA VAL A 90 -10.02 -10.80 -25.28
C VAL A 90 -9.59 -11.89 -26.25
N ASN A 91 -9.32 -11.56 -27.51
CA ASN A 91 -8.93 -12.53 -28.53
C ASN A 91 -7.44 -12.46 -28.88
N LEU A 92 -6.90 -11.26 -29.04
CA LEU A 92 -5.53 -11.01 -29.47
C LEU A 92 -4.56 -10.98 -28.29
N CYS A 93 -5.00 -10.43 -27.15
CA CYS A 93 -4.17 -10.27 -25.94
C CYS A 93 -4.29 -11.39 -24.91
N LYS A 94 -4.86 -12.57 -25.26
CA LYS A 94 -4.90 -13.74 -24.37
C LYS A 94 -3.51 -14.13 -23.83
N PRO A 95 -2.44 -14.18 -24.66
CA PRO A 95 -1.10 -14.50 -24.17
C PRO A 95 -0.59 -13.50 -23.14
N LEU A 96 -0.94 -12.21 -23.29
CA LEU A 96 -0.56 -11.17 -22.34
C LEU A 96 -1.22 -11.37 -20.98
N VAL A 97 -2.52 -11.69 -20.94
CA VAL A 97 -3.24 -11.99 -19.69
C VAL A 97 -2.56 -13.16 -18.95
N ILE A 98 -2.23 -14.24 -19.67
CA ILE A 98 -1.54 -15.41 -19.10
C ILE A 98 -0.16 -15.03 -18.57
N ALA A 99 0.61 -14.28 -19.36
CA ALA A 99 1.95 -13.83 -18.97
C ALA A 99 1.92 -12.94 -17.72
N LEU A 100 0.95 -12.04 -17.62
CA LEU A 100 0.75 -11.17 -16.44
C LEU A 100 0.40 -11.99 -15.20
N LYS A 101 -0.58 -12.90 -15.29
CA LYS A 101 -0.94 -13.78 -14.16
C LYS A 101 0.26 -14.59 -13.67
N ARG A 102 1.02 -15.19 -14.60
CA ARG A 102 2.23 -15.95 -14.27
C ARG A 102 3.31 -15.07 -13.64
N GLY A 103 3.53 -13.87 -14.19
CA GLY A 103 4.51 -12.91 -13.69
C GLY A 103 4.18 -12.42 -12.27
N LEU A 104 2.90 -12.14 -12.00
CA LEU A 104 2.41 -11.75 -10.69
C LEU A 104 2.63 -12.87 -9.67
N ASN A 105 2.20 -14.09 -9.98
CA ASN A 105 2.42 -15.24 -9.10
C ASN A 105 3.92 -15.44 -8.83
N LYS A 106 4.74 -15.49 -9.88
CA LYS A 106 6.19 -15.71 -9.74
C LYS A 106 6.87 -14.67 -8.84
N ARG A 107 6.45 -13.40 -8.92
CA ARG A 107 7.10 -12.31 -8.16
C ARG A 107 6.51 -12.10 -6.78
N PHE A 108 5.20 -12.30 -6.62
CA PHE A 108 4.47 -11.85 -5.44
C PHE A 108 3.92 -12.97 -4.55
N ASN A 109 3.96 -14.24 -4.96
CA ASN A 109 3.41 -15.34 -4.14
C ASN A 109 4.00 -15.37 -2.73
N ARG A 110 5.33 -15.21 -2.62
CA ARG A 110 6.02 -15.16 -1.32
C ARG A 110 5.50 -14.09 -0.35
N TYR A 111 4.96 -12.98 -0.88
CA TYR A 111 4.40 -11.92 -0.05
C TYR A 111 2.95 -12.23 0.34
N MET A 112 2.19 -12.91 -0.54
CA MET A 112 0.84 -13.39 -0.21
C MET A 112 0.88 -14.41 0.93
N ASP A 113 1.94 -15.23 1.00
CA ASP A 113 2.15 -16.24 2.05
C ASP A 113 2.81 -15.65 3.32
N SER A 114 3.28 -14.41 3.28
CA SER A 114 4.00 -13.79 4.40
C SER A 114 3.03 -13.34 5.48
N LYS A 115 3.10 -13.97 6.66
CA LYS A 115 2.30 -13.61 7.84
C LYS A 115 2.39 -12.12 8.19
N SER A 116 3.58 -11.52 8.16
CA SER A 116 3.75 -10.07 8.41
C SER A 116 3.02 -9.20 7.38
N CYS A 117 3.03 -9.58 6.10
CA CYS A 117 2.30 -8.83 5.07
C CYS A 117 0.77 -9.01 5.22
N GLN A 118 0.32 -10.19 5.62
CA GLN A 118 -1.08 -10.48 5.91
C GLN A 118 -1.59 -9.63 7.08
N VAL A 119 -0.81 -9.58 8.18
CA VAL A 119 -1.09 -8.72 9.34
C VAL A 119 -1.14 -7.25 8.93
N ALA A 120 -0.13 -6.78 8.19
CA ALA A 120 -0.08 -5.40 7.70
C ALA A 120 -1.35 -5.02 6.90
N ALA A 121 -1.81 -5.93 6.04
CA ALA A 121 -3.02 -5.72 5.24
C ALA A 121 -4.31 -5.72 6.07
N CYS A 122 -4.41 -6.59 7.08
CA CYS A 122 -5.56 -6.65 8.00
C CYS A 122 -5.70 -5.38 8.85
N LEU A 123 -4.58 -4.73 9.17
CA LEU A 123 -4.53 -3.48 9.94
C LEU A 123 -4.99 -2.25 9.14
N ILE A 124 -5.26 -2.37 7.84
CA ILE A 124 -5.83 -1.29 7.05
C ILE A 124 -7.37 -1.31 7.18
N PRO A 125 -8.01 -0.32 7.84
CA PRO A 125 -9.45 -0.36 8.12
C PRO A 125 -10.33 -0.44 6.87
N LYS A 126 -9.84 0.08 5.75
CA LYS A 126 -10.50 0.02 4.44
C LYS A 126 -10.67 -1.41 3.92
N PHE A 127 -9.70 -2.29 4.18
CA PHE A 127 -9.66 -3.64 3.60
C PHE A 127 -10.02 -4.71 4.63
N LYS A 128 -9.43 -4.64 5.83
CA LYS A 128 -9.54 -5.68 6.86
C LYS A 128 -9.25 -7.06 6.26
N LEU A 129 -10.23 -7.96 6.24
CA LEU A 129 -10.14 -9.28 5.63
C LEU A 129 -10.78 -9.37 4.22
N ASN A 130 -11.37 -8.29 3.70
CA ASN A 130 -12.14 -8.33 2.43
C ASN A 130 -11.28 -8.56 1.18
N TRP A 131 -9.96 -8.58 1.32
CA TRP A 131 -9.02 -8.84 0.23
C TRP A 131 -8.63 -10.32 0.09
N THR A 132 -8.98 -11.15 1.08
CA THR A 132 -8.64 -12.57 1.13
C THR A 132 -9.70 -13.41 0.42
N ASN A 133 -9.32 -14.61 -0.01
CA ASN A 133 -10.27 -15.60 -0.52
C ASN A 133 -10.99 -16.26 0.66
N SER A 134 -12.19 -16.79 0.43
CA SER A 134 -12.99 -17.49 1.44
C SER A 134 -12.25 -18.66 2.09
N GLU A 135 -11.37 -19.32 1.34
CA GLU A 135 -10.56 -20.46 1.81
C GLU A 135 -9.55 -20.03 2.88
N ASN A 136 -8.84 -18.91 2.68
CA ASN A 136 -7.77 -18.45 3.57
C ASN A 136 -8.26 -17.47 4.63
N TYR A 137 -9.55 -17.12 4.62
CA TYR A 137 -10.12 -16.12 5.52
C TYR A 137 -9.88 -16.46 6.99
N ASN A 138 -10.17 -17.70 7.38
CA ASN A 138 -10.03 -18.15 8.77
C ASN A 138 -8.57 -18.27 9.20
N GLU A 139 -7.70 -18.79 8.32
CA GLU A 139 -6.27 -18.92 8.60
C GLU A 139 -5.59 -17.56 8.80
N ILE A 140 -5.91 -16.58 7.96
CA ILE A 140 -5.38 -15.22 8.06
C ILE A 140 -5.93 -14.53 9.30
N LYS A 141 -7.21 -14.73 9.63
CA LYS A 141 -7.80 -14.20 10.87
C LYS A 141 -7.11 -14.78 12.11
N GLN A 142 -6.83 -16.08 12.12
CA GLN A 142 -6.12 -16.75 13.22
C GLN A 142 -4.68 -16.26 13.32
N THR A 143 -3.97 -16.16 12.20
CA THR A 143 -2.62 -15.59 12.16
C THR A 143 -2.59 -14.17 12.71
N PHE A 144 -3.56 -13.33 12.30
CA PHE A 144 -3.67 -11.96 12.81
C PHE A 144 -3.83 -11.93 14.33
N LEU A 145 -4.68 -12.80 14.85
CA LEU A 145 -4.98 -12.91 16.26
C LEU A 145 -3.75 -13.29 17.10
N GLU A 146 -3.03 -14.33 16.69
CA GLU A 146 -1.78 -14.78 17.32
C GLU A 146 -0.76 -13.64 17.34
N PHE A 147 -0.52 -13.00 16.19
CA PHE A 147 0.45 -11.91 16.09
C PHE A 147 0.14 -10.70 16.97
N ILE A 148 -1.13 -10.30 17.06
CA ILE A 148 -1.51 -9.15 17.91
C ILE A 148 -1.37 -9.51 19.40
N THR A 149 -1.73 -10.74 19.77
CA THR A 149 -1.58 -11.23 21.13
C THR A 149 -0.11 -11.28 21.55
N ASP A 150 0.76 -11.81 20.70
CA ASP A 150 2.21 -11.88 20.94
C ASP A 150 2.83 -10.47 21.06
N ASN A 151 2.42 -9.52 20.21
CA ASN A 151 2.94 -8.15 20.28
C ASN A 151 2.48 -7.42 21.56
N ALA A 152 1.27 -7.68 22.06
CA ALA A 152 0.78 -7.06 23.30
C ALA A 152 1.62 -7.50 24.51
N GLN A 153 1.92 -8.79 24.63
CA GLN A 153 2.75 -9.36 25.69
C GLN A 153 4.20 -8.80 25.67
N LEU A 154 4.74 -8.55 24.47
CA LEU A 154 6.07 -7.95 24.32
C LEU A 154 6.11 -6.46 24.72
N THR A 155 5.03 -5.71 24.55
CA THR A 155 5.00 -4.30 24.98
C THR A 155 4.95 -4.15 26.49
N GLU A 156 4.28 -5.05 27.22
CA GLU A 156 4.20 -5.00 28.69
C GLU A 156 5.52 -5.35 29.38
N THR A 157 6.23 -6.35 28.87
CA THR A 157 7.57 -6.71 29.37
C THR A 157 8.57 -5.57 29.23
N ASN A 158 8.47 -4.75 28.19
CA ASN A 158 9.33 -3.57 28.02
C ASN A 158 8.94 -2.38 28.93
N LEU A 159 7.65 -2.21 29.25
CA LEU A 159 7.23 -1.21 30.23
C LEU A 159 7.68 -1.59 31.66
N ALA A 160 7.60 -2.86 32.04
CA ALA A 160 8.00 -3.34 33.37
C ALA A 160 9.51 -3.20 33.65
N VAL A 161 10.36 -3.19 32.62
CA VAL A 161 11.82 -3.03 32.76
C VAL A 161 12.23 -1.57 32.95
N THR A 162 11.36 -0.59 32.62
CA THR A 162 11.69 0.84 32.71
C THR A 162 11.25 1.48 34.05
N THR A 163 10.49 0.77 34.90
CA THR A 163 9.96 1.31 36.17
C THR A 163 10.77 0.99 37.42
N THR A 164 12.01 0.48 37.31
CA THR A 164 12.84 0.16 38.49
C THR A 164 13.85 1.24 38.88
N ALA A 165 13.72 2.47 38.37
CA ALA A 165 14.60 3.58 38.76
C ALA A 165 13.86 4.90 39.01
N SER A 166 13.05 4.97 40.08
CA SER A 166 12.95 6.16 40.95
C SER A 166 12.05 5.88 42.14
N THR A 167 12.65 5.71 43.30
CA THR A 167 12.04 5.71 44.62
C THR A 167 11.50 7.11 44.97
N ASP A 168 10.29 7.13 45.51
CA ASP A 168 9.67 8.08 46.46
C ASP A 168 9.62 9.58 46.14
N ASN A 169 8.38 10.09 46.00
CA ASN A 169 7.83 11.04 46.99
C ASN A 169 6.31 11.21 46.87
N ASN A 170 5.67 11.23 48.05
CA ASN A 170 4.24 11.34 48.31
C ASN A 170 3.56 12.57 47.70
N SER A 171 2.38 12.36 47.12
CA SER A 171 1.24 13.29 47.29
C SER A 171 -0.09 12.54 47.20
N SER A 172 -0.79 12.54 48.33
CA SER A 172 -2.18 12.12 48.54
C SER A 172 -3.13 12.70 47.50
N ASP A 173 -3.87 11.83 46.79
CA ASP A 173 -5.21 12.15 46.33
C ASP A 173 -6.12 10.92 46.50
N SER A 174 -6.90 10.94 47.57
CA SER A 174 -7.71 9.82 48.07
C SER A 174 -9.13 9.82 47.49
N GLU A 175 -9.29 10.12 46.20
CA GLU A 175 -10.59 10.04 45.51
C GLU A 175 -10.62 9.06 44.31
N GLU A 176 -9.48 8.53 43.85
CA GLU A 176 -9.44 7.55 42.76
C GLU A 176 -9.95 6.15 43.14
N ASP A 177 -10.05 5.83 44.43
CA ASP A 177 -10.55 4.53 44.90
C ASP A 177 -12.09 4.42 44.92
N PHE A 178 -12.84 5.54 44.79
CA PHE A 178 -14.32 5.51 44.85
C PHE A 178 -14.97 4.84 43.62
N PHE A 179 -14.29 4.85 42.46
CA PHE A 179 -14.81 4.29 41.21
C PHE A 179 -14.15 2.97 40.77
N ARG A 180 -13.45 2.27 41.68
CA ARG A 180 -12.91 0.93 41.43
C ARG A 180 -13.99 -0.15 41.49
N LEU A 181 -14.98 -0.02 40.62
CA LEU A 181 -16.18 -0.86 40.60
C LEU A 181 -15.98 -2.16 39.83
N ASN A 182 -14.81 -2.80 39.88
CA ASN A 182 -14.52 -4.22 39.60
C ASN A 182 -13.06 -4.38 39.12
N ASN A 183 -12.18 -4.84 40.01
CA ASN A 183 -10.98 -5.56 39.57
C ASN A 183 -11.41 -7.01 39.30
N TYR A 184 -12.08 -7.26 38.17
CA TYR A 184 -12.04 -8.60 37.63
C TYR A 184 -10.63 -8.81 37.10
N GLU A 185 -9.96 -9.88 37.52
CA GLU A 185 -8.81 -10.41 36.80
C GLU A 185 -9.30 -10.74 35.38
N THR A 186 -9.23 -9.77 34.46
CA THR A 186 -9.55 -10.03 33.07
C THR A 186 -8.39 -10.80 32.50
N ASN A 187 -8.68 -11.99 31.95
CA ASN A 187 -7.74 -12.64 31.06
C ASN A 187 -7.49 -11.68 29.90
N GLU A 188 -6.35 -10.99 29.88
CA GLU A 188 -5.96 -9.99 28.86
C GLU A 188 -6.09 -10.55 27.44
N ASN A 189 -5.80 -11.85 27.26
CA ASN A 189 -6.01 -12.56 26.01
C ASN A 189 -7.47 -12.50 25.54
N ASN A 190 -8.44 -12.62 26.45
CA ASN A 190 -9.86 -12.55 26.12
C ASN A 190 -10.28 -11.11 25.72
N ASP A 191 -9.66 -10.10 26.34
CA ASP A 191 -9.90 -8.69 26.01
C ASP A 191 -9.37 -8.33 24.62
N ILE A 192 -8.18 -8.84 24.24
CA ILE A 192 -7.60 -8.65 22.90
C ILE A 192 -8.50 -9.28 21.81
N GLN A 193 -9.03 -10.48 22.07
CA GLN A 193 -9.96 -11.16 21.17
C GLN A 193 -11.22 -10.34 20.92
N ILE A 194 -11.79 -9.75 21.99
CA ILE A 194 -12.96 -8.88 21.91
C ILE A 194 -12.63 -7.63 21.08
N ILE A 195 -11.50 -6.98 21.32
CA ILE A 195 -11.04 -5.81 20.55
C ILE A 195 -10.93 -6.15 19.05
N ILE A 196 -10.33 -7.29 18.72
CA ILE A 196 -10.14 -7.73 17.33
C ILE A 196 -11.47 -8.04 16.65
N ASN A 197 -12.37 -8.77 17.32
CA ASN A 197 -13.69 -9.08 16.78
C ASN A 197 -14.54 -7.81 16.58
N ASN A 198 -14.46 -6.86 17.51
CA ASN A 198 -15.08 -5.55 17.38
C ASN A 198 -14.49 -4.77 16.20
N TYR A 199 -13.17 -4.77 16.03
CA TYR A 199 -12.51 -4.13 14.89
C TYR A 199 -13.01 -4.69 13.55
N PHE A 200 -13.09 -6.01 13.40
CA PHE A 200 -13.57 -6.62 12.16
C PHE A 200 -15.04 -6.27 11.87
N SER A 201 -15.87 -6.23 12.91
CA SER A 201 -17.31 -5.95 12.79
C SER A 201 -17.64 -4.46 12.60
N ASN A 202 -16.78 -3.57 13.08
CA ASN A 202 -17.06 -2.13 13.12
C ASN A 202 -16.78 -1.41 11.80
N THR A 203 -17.82 -0.94 11.10
CA THR A 203 -17.70 -0.21 9.83
C THR A 203 -17.34 1.28 9.97
N ASN A 204 -17.34 1.83 11.19
CA ASN A 204 -17.09 3.24 11.45
C ASN A 204 -15.60 3.60 11.48
N ILE A 205 -14.72 2.62 11.74
CA ILE A 205 -13.25 2.82 11.74
C ILE A 205 -12.80 3.00 10.30
N LYS A 206 -12.47 4.24 9.92
CA LYS A 206 -12.09 4.60 8.55
C LYS A 206 -10.62 4.95 8.42
N SER A 207 -10.02 5.46 9.50
CA SER A 207 -8.62 5.87 9.55
C SER A 207 -7.81 4.96 10.47
N PRO A 208 -6.51 4.73 10.17
CA PRO A 208 -5.58 4.11 11.13
C PRO A 208 -5.49 4.86 12.47
N LEU A 209 -5.86 6.15 12.50
CA LEU A 209 -5.88 6.94 13.74
C LEU A 209 -7.02 6.55 14.69
N ASP A 210 -8.10 5.98 14.15
CA ASP A 210 -9.29 5.54 14.90
C ASP A 210 -9.12 4.13 15.47
N LEU A 211 -7.94 3.50 15.28
CA LEU A 211 -7.65 2.17 15.77
C LEU A 211 -7.48 2.16 17.30
N PRO A 212 -8.00 1.13 17.99
CA PRO A 212 -7.64 0.84 19.38
C PRO A 212 -6.12 0.81 19.57
N LEU A 213 -5.64 1.20 20.76
CA LEU A 213 -4.21 1.40 21.03
C LEU A 213 -3.35 0.19 20.64
N VAL A 214 -3.78 -1.02 21.01
CA VAL A 214 -3.09 -2.28 20.69
C VAL A 214 -2.92 -2.45 19.17
N LEU A 215 -3.99 -2.23 18.40
CA LEU A 215 -3.97 -2.33 16.94
C LEU A 215 -3.19 -1.19 16.29
N ARG A 216 -3.20 0.00 16.90
CA ARG A 216 -2.43 1.16 16.42
C ARG A 216 -0.93 0.94 16.58
N ASN A 217 -0.48 0.34 17.68
CA ASN A 217 0.93 -0.01 17.88
C ASN A 217 1.40 -1.02 16.83
N ALA A 218 0.62 -2.08 16.62
CA ALA A 218 0.87 -3.05 15.55
C ALA A 218 0.83 -2.38 14.16
N TYR A 219 -0.09 -1.44 13.92
CA TYR A 219 -0.12 -0.67 12.68
C TYR A 219 1.21 0.04 12.44
N ILE A 220 1.72 0.78 13.42
CA ILE A 220 3.00 1.49 13.28
C ILE A 220 4.14 0.50 13.00
N GLN A 221 4.18 -0.63 13.69
CA GLN A 221 5.23 -1.64 13.50
C GLN A 221 5.23 -2.26 12.10
N TYR A 222 4.07 -2.64 11.57
CA TYR A 222 3.98 -3.39 10.31
C TYR A 222 3.70 -2.52 9.07
N ASN A 223 3.16 -1.32 9.25
CA ASN A 223 2.76 -0.41 8.15
C ASN A 223 3.66 0.82 7.97
N THR A 224 4.76 0.94 8.71
CA THR A 224 5.76 2.01 8.47
C THR A 224 6.59 1.79 7.21
N ALA A 225 6.79 0.53 6.79
CA ALA A 225 7.48 0.23 5.54
C ALA A 225 6.65 0.69 4.32
N ILE A 226 7.33 1.36 3.38
CA ILE A 226 6.73 1.82 2.12
C ILE A 226 6.92 0.74 1.05
N PRO A 227 5.88 0.36 0.29
CA PRO A 227 5.94 -0.73 -0.69
C PRO A 227 6.64 -0.32 -2.01
N SER A 228 7.02 0.95 -2.19
CA SER A 228 7.62 1.47 -3.43
C SER A 228 8.71 2.52 -3.19
N SER A 229 9.81 2.38 -3.94
CA SER A 229 10.90 3.37 -4.04
C SER A 229 10.49 4.69 -4.69
N ALA A 230 9.31 4.78 -5.32
CA ALA A 230 8.87 5.96 -6.05
C ALA A 230 8.86 7.25 -5.18
N HIS A 231 8.64 7.13 -3.88
CA HIS A 231 8.76 8.24 -2.94
C HIS A 231 10.17 8.82 -2.91
N VAL A 232 11.17 7.94 -2.86
CA VAL A 232 12.59 8.29 -2.86
C VAL A 232 13.02 8.81 -4.24
N GLU A 233 12.55 8.20 -5.33
CA GLU A 233 12.83 8.70 -6.70
C GLU A 233 12.31 10.12 -6.94
N ARG A 234 11.13 10.47 -6.41
CA ARG A 234 10.61 11.84 -6.46
C ARG A 234 11.45 12.81 -5.67
N LEU A 235 11.89 12.40 -4.47
CA LEU A 235 12.81 13.19 -3.65
C LEU A 235 14.06 13.51 -4.46
N PHE A 236 14.71 12.49 -5.05
CA PHE A 236 15.91 12.69 -5.86
C PHE A 236 15.64 13.46 -7.16
N SER A 237 14.47 13.33 -7.77
CA SER A 237 14.11 14.12 -8.96
C SER A 237 13.95 15.62 -8.63
N ALA A 238 13.37 15.93 -7.47
CA ALA A 238 13.35 17.29 -6.94
C ALA A 238 14.76 17.79 -6.57
N GLY A 239 15.64 16.88 -6.13
CA GLY A 239 17.07 17.09 -5.92
C GLY A 239 17.86 17.35 -7.21
N GLY A 240 17.52 16.68 -8.32
CA GLY A 240 18.18 16.90 -9.61
C GLY A 240 18.03 18.34 -10.12
N GLN A 241 16.91 19.00 -9.81
CA GLN A 241 16.73 20.44 -10.09
C GLN A 241 17.64 21.34 -9.23
N LEU A 242 18.01 20.90 -8.02
CA LEU A 242 18.96 21.59 -7.13
C LEU A 242 20.41 21.35 -7.60
N LEU A 243 20.73 20.16 -8.10
CA LEU A 243 22.05 19.77 -8.62
C LEU A 243 22.35 20.28 -10.05
N ASN A 244 21.40 20.93 -10.70
CA ASN A 244 21.55 21.35 -12.09
C ASN A 244 22.65 22.42 -12.24
N LYS A 245 23.44 22.33 -13.33
CA LYS A 245 24.60 23.21 -13.63
C LYS A 245 24.34 24.72 -13.47
N ARG A 246 23.09 25.17 -13.56
CA ARG A 246 22.67 26.58 -13.40
C ARG A 246 22.78 27.13 -11.97
N ARG A 247 22.94 26.30 -10.93
CA ARG A 247 22.98 26.74 -9.52
C ARG A 247 24.36 26.67 -8.84
N GLY A 248 25.41 26.30 -9.58
CA GLY A 248 26.73 26.06 -8.99
C GLY A 248 26.77 24.76 -8.19
N SER A 249 27.96 24.18 -8.04
CA SER A 249 28.15 22.97 -7.22
C SER A 249 27.86 23.31 -5.75
N MET A 250 26.82 22.70 -5.18
CA MET A 250 26.50 22.78 -3.76
C MET A 250 27.22 21.63 -3.05
N ALA A 251 27.85 21.89 -1.90
CA ALA A 251 28.43 20.83 -1.09
C ALA A 251 27.33 19.85 -0.61
N ASP A 252 27.67 18.56 -0.54
CA ASP A 252 26.74 17.46 -0.24
C ASP A 252 25.86 17.73 0.99
N LYS A 253 26.47 18.21 2.08
CA LYS A 253 25.75 18.56 3.32
C LYS A 253 24.67 19.62 3.12
N ASN A 254 24.94 20.63 2.31
CA ASN A 254 24.00 21.72 2.05
C ASN A 254 22.88 21.25 1.12
N PHE A 255 23.21 20.36 0.17
CA PHE A 255 22.23 19.71 -0.69
C PHE A 255 21.23 18.87 0.10
N GLU A 256 21.72 17.98 0.99
CA GLU A 256 20.88 17.14 1.86
C GLU A 256 19.95 17.99 2.75
N MET A 257 20.50 19.03 3.40
CA MET A 257 19.72 19.94 4.25
C MET A 257 18.60 20.64 3.46
N THR A 258 18.90 21.11 2.25
CA THR A 258 17.92 21.78 1.39
C THR A 258 16.84 20.82 0.91
N LEU A 259 17.21 19.57 0.64
CA LEU A 259 16.29 18.52 0.22
C LEU A 259 15.30 18.17 1.35
N LEU A 260 15.79 18.04 2.59
CA LEU A 260 14.98 17.82 3.79
C LEU A 260 14.01 18.98 4.05
N LEU A 261 14.52 20.22 4.03
CA LEU A 261 13.68 21.42 4.22
C LEU A 261 12.60 21.57 3.15
N LYS A 262 12.86 21.14 1.92
CA LYS A 262 11.88 21.19 0.83
C LYS A 262 10.77 20.16 1.00
N PHE A 263 11.08 19.00 1.59
CA PHE A 263 10.12 17.90 1.76
C PHE A 263 9.26 18.05 3.02
N ASN A 264 9.80 18.64 4.08
CA ASN A 264 9.11 18.87 5.36
C ASN A 264 8.31 20.19 5.41
N LYS A 265 7.86 20.70 4.26
CA LYS A 265 7.07 21.94 4.18
C LYS A 265 5.58 21.73 4.39
#